data_AF-A0A660M563-F1
#
_entry.id   AF-A0A660M563-F1
#
_cell.length_a   1.000
_cell.length_b   1.000
_cell.length_c   1.000
_cell.angle_alpha   90.00
_cell.angle_beta   90.00
_cell.angle_gamma   90.00
#
_symmetry.space_group_name_H-M   'P 1'
#
loop_
_entity.id
_entity.type
_entity.pdbx_description
1 polymer ?
#
loop_
_entity_poly.entity_id
_entity_poly.type
_entity_poly.pdbx_seq_one_letter_code
_entity_poly.pdbx_strand_id
1 'polypeptide(L)'
;MAAYTRGVGQLSAGADSLQNGLSQLHAGSVALTDGLLQLQKRLPAKNQVDQLIAGTKQVQNGMNTLAAQVSANNPEAVKLAAEITKESQMLTSNLTQLSVTLAPLDPAQCPVYITNSAASFSKVECKLAALKQRVAAVGVGAAAEVDSVAADVVALQSRQGELVKSAAESGARLKTHLENLQFTITKQQQALRAGVSTLNTGVNTLSPNLVSALNGYTTLSRGSVQLSNGAAVLTQGLADARSGSSRLSSGVKQLTVNSGALTDGSAQLASATSELSGKLAKAANQLALQPTGDQTVWQIVSPVAANHHVQGDVPNYGNALSPYVLSLGLFVGALAFCVIYPIRGFYSTPKNARSWWLAKISVLALESVAQALVLDAVMVFGLGLHVAHPAQFVGLSIVTSLTFMSIVALLAIALDNVGRFLAMLLLVLQLGSAEGVFPISLSPALFQAINPFVPMTYSIRAFREAISGGLGQDMFWQSISILTIFLVAANILLVVFLRCHGMKHFKHEATQAS
;
A
#
# COMPACT_ATOMS: atom_id res chain seq x y z
N MET A 1 51.38 -11.96 -22.09
CA MET A 1 50.32 -12.80 -22.69
C MET A 1 49.84 -13.91 -21.76
N ALA A 2 50.65 -14.92 -21.42
CA ALA A 2 50.18 -16.08 -20.62
C ALA A 2 49.62 -15.75 -19.21
N ALA A 3 50.12 -14.70 -18.56
CA ALA A 3 49.57 -14.23 -17.28
C ALA A 3 48.21 -13.53 -17.46
N TYR A 4 48.03 -12.80 -18.56
CA TYR A 4 46.79 -12.10 -18.90
C TYR A 4 45.66 -13.08 -19.22
N THR A 5 45.90 -14.07 -20.08
CA THR A 5 44.91 -15.11 -20.40
C THR A 5 44.52 -15.94 -19.18
N ARG A 6 45.46 -16.24 -18.27
CA ARG A 6 45.14 -16.87 -16.98
C ARG A 6 44.23 -15.98 -16.12
N GLY A 7 44.54 -14.69 -16.01
CA GLY A 7 43.72 -13.75 -15.23
C GLY A 7 42.29 -13.64 -15.75
N VAL A 8 42.12 -13.58 -17.08
CA VAL A 8 40.80 -13.56 -17.73
C VAL A 8 40.03 -14.88 -17.50
N GLY A 9 40.71 -16.02 -17.56
CA GLY A 9 40.11 -17.32 -17.23
C GLY A 9 39.66 -17.41 -15.76
N GLN A 10 40.47 -16.92 -14.82
CA GLN A 10 40.11 -16.87 -13.40
C GLN A 10 38.91 -15.96 -13.14
N LEU A 11 38.85 -14.80 -13.82
CA LEU A 11 37.71 -13.89 -13.74
C LEU A 11 36.41 -14.57 -14.25
N SER A 12 36.49 -15.33 -15.34
CA SER A 12 35.35 -16.08 -15.88
C SER A 12 34.84 -17.11 -14.89
N ALA A 13 35.73 -17.91 -14.30
CA ALA A 13 35.36 -18.91 -13.29
C ALA A 13 34.73 -18.26 -12.04
N GLY A 14 35.27 -17.12 -11.60
CA GLY A 14 34.71 -16.33 -10.50
C GLY A 14 33.31 -15.80 -10.79
N ALA A 15 33.06 -15.30 -12.00
CA ALA A 15 31.75 -14.83 -12.43
C ALA A 15 30.70 -15.96 -12.45
N ASP A 16 31.09 -17.16 -12.92
CA ASP A 16 30.18 -18.31 -12.94
C ASP A 16 29.89 -18.84 -11.52
N SER A 17 30.88 -18.84 -10.62
CA SER A 17 30.67 -19.19 -9.21
C SER A 17 29.75 -18.19 -8.49
N LEU A 18 29.91 -16.90 -8.74
CA LEU A 18 29.01 -15.86 -8.21
C LEU A 18 27.57 -16.07 -8.68
N GLN A 19 27.38 -16.33 -9.97
CA GLN A 19 26.07 -16.59 -10.56
C GLN A 19 25.37 -17.79 -9.91
N ASN A 20 26.11 -18.87 -9.67
CA ASN A 20 25.60 -20.06 -9.00
C ASN A 20 25.21 -19.77 -7.54
N GLY A 21 26.07 -19.06 -6.80
CA GLY A 21 25.78 -18.65 -5.42
C GLY A 21 24.54 -17.76 -5.30
N LEU A 22 24.39 -16.78 -6.19
CA LEU A 22 23.20 -15.91 -6.23
C LEU A 22 21.92 -16.68 -6.60
N SER A 23 22.03 -17.71 -7.42
CA SER A 23 20.89 -18.57 -7.78
C SER A 23 20.43 -19.40 -6.58
N GLN A 24 21.36 -19.97 -5.81
CA GLN A 24 21.05 -20.69 -4.57
C GLN A 24 20.43 -19.76 -3.52
N LEU A 25 21.02 -18.58 -3.32
CA LEU A 25 20.54 -17.63 -2.32
C LEU A 25 19.13 -17.12 -2.65
N HIS A 26 18.85 -16.88 -3.94
CA HIS A 26 17.51 -16.53 -4.37
C HIS A 26 16.50 -17.66 -4.16
N ALA A 27 16.85 -18.90 -4.50
CA ALA A 27 15.98 -20.04 -4.23
C ALA A 27 15.64 -20.15 -2.74
N GLY A 28 16.64 -19.94 -1.87
CA GLY A 28 16.43 -19.84 -0.42
C GLY A 28 15.50 -18.69 -0.01
N SER A 29 15.65 -17.51 -0.62
CA SER A 29 14.77 -16.35 -0.33
C SER A 29 13.32 -16.58 -0.76
N VAL A 30 13.10 -17.26 -1.88
CA VAL A 30 11.76 -17.65 -2.36
C VAL A 30 11.15 -18.65 -1.39
N ALA A 31 11.90 -19.68 -0.98
CA ALA A 31 11.43 -20.66 0.00
C ALA A 31 11.07 -20.03 1.35
N LEU A 32 11.88 -19.05 1.81
CA LEU A 32 11.57 -18.28 3.03
C LEU A 32 10.27 -17.48 2.87
N THR A 33 10.09 -16.79 1.73
CA THR A 33 8.90 -15.98 1.44
C THR A 33 7.64 -16.86 1.42
N ASP A 34 7.71 -18.03 0.78
CA ASP A 34 6.63 -19.01 0.76
C ASP A 34 6.31 -19.55 2.16
N GLY A 35 7.34 -19.85 2.97
CA GLY A 35 7.17 -20.27 4.36
C GLY A 35 6.44 -19.22 5.20
N LEU A 36 6.77 -17.93 5.01
CA LEU A 36 6.13 -16.82 5.70
C LEU A 36 4.68 -16.61 5.26
N LEU A 37 4.39 -16.77 3.96
CA LEU A 37 3.03 -16.76 3.43
C LEU A 37 2.18 -17.91 4.00
N GLN A 38 2.75 -19.11 4.12
CA GLN A 38 2.08 -20.24 4.76
C GLN A 38 1.81 -19.99 6.24
N LEU A 39 2.79 -19.43 6.97
CA LEU A 39 2.59 -19.03 8.36
C LEU A 39 1.46 -18.01 8.49
N GLN A 40 1.46 -16.97 7.66
CA GLN A 40 0.42 -15.93 7.65
C GLN A 40 -0.98 -16.50 7.39
N LYS A 41 -1.11 -17.52 6.53
CA LYS A 41 -2.40 -18.18 6.27
C LYS A 41 -2.93 -18.99 7.46
N ARG A 42 -2.04 -19.52 8.31
CA ARG A 42 -2.40 -20.28 9.52
C ARG A 42 -2.69 -19.39 10.72
N LEU A 43 -2.31 -18.12 10.63
CA LEU A 43 -2.52 -17.13 11.66
C LEU A 43 -3.96 -16.57 11.58
N PRO A 44 -4.81 -16.68 12.63
CA PRO A 44 -6.08 -15.96 12.69
C PRO A 44 -5.97 -14.47 12.36
N ALA A 45 -7.02 -13.96 11.72
CA ALA A 45 -7.07 -12.58 11.28
C ALA A 45 -7.23 -11.62 12.46
N LYS A 46 -6.70 -10.39 12.32
CA LYS A 46 -6.72 -9.37 13.38
C LYS A 46 -8.12 -9.15 13.96
N ASN A 47 -9.15 -9.11 13.10
CA ASN A 47 -10.54 -8.94 13.50
C ASN A 47 -11.04 -10.07 14.42
N GLN A 48 -10.63 -11.32 14.18
CA GLN A 48 -10.99 -12.47 15.02
C GLN A 48 -10.34 -12.35 16.41
N VAL A 49 -9.08 -11.91 16.45
CA VAL A 49 -8.34 -11.67 17.70
C VAL A 49 -8.94 -10.51 18.49
N ASP A 50 -9.27 -9.39 17.82
CA ASP A 50 -9.92 -8.23 18.44
C ASP A 50 -11.30 -8.63 19.02
N GLN A 51 -12.08 -9.43 18.29
CA GLN A 51 -13.36 -9.96 18.77
C GLN A 51 -13.18 -10.84 20.01
N LEU A 52 -12.15 -11.69 20.03
CA LEU A 52 -11.89 -12.54 21.19
C LEU A 52 -11.44 -11.73 22.41
N ILE A 53 -10.61 -10.69 22.23
CA ILE A 53 -10.24 -9.74 23.28
C ILE A 53 -11.49 -9.04 23.83
N ALA A 54 -12.36 -8.55 22.93
CA ALA A 54 -13.60 -7.88 23.31
C ALA A 54 -14.54 -8.82 24.08
N GLY A 55 -14.74 -10.04 23.60
CA GLY A 55 -15.55 -11.07 24.27
C GLY A 55 -14.98 -11.44 25.65
N THR A 56 -13.66 -11.56 25.77
CA THR A 56 -12.98 -11.84 27.05
C THR A 56 -13.24 -10.71 28.06
N LYS A 57 -13.15 -9.45 27.62
CA LYS A 57 -13.49 -8.29 28.47
C LYS A 57 -14.97 -8.24 28.84
N GLN A 58 -15.86 -8.61 27.93
CA GLN A 58 -17.30 -8.69 28.23
C GLN A 58 -17.59 -9.75 29.30
N VAL A 59 -16.98 -10.94 29.19
CA VAL A 59 -17.09 -12.00 30.21
C VAL A 59 -16.55 -11.51 31.56
N GLN A 60 -15.40 -10.83 31.57
CA GLN A 60 -14.83 -10.25 32.80
C GLN A 60 -15.76 -9.22 33.44
N ASN A 61 -16.32 -8.29 32.65
CA ASN A 61 -17.23 -7.26 33.15
C ASN A 61 -18.56 -7.87 33.64
N GLY A 62 -19.09 -8.85 32.90
CA GLY A 62 -20.29 -9.59 33.31
C GLY A 62 -20.07 -10.36 34.61
N MET A 63 -18.89 -10.99 34.77
CA MET A 63 -18.53 -11.70 36.00
C MET A 63 -18.35 -10.74 37.18
N ASN A 64 -17.70 -9.59 36.98
CA ASN A 64 -17.59 -8.55 38.00
C ASN A 64 -18.97 -8.04 38.44
N THR A 65 -19.89 -7.87 37.48
CA THR A 65 -21.28 -7.45 37.75
C THR A 65 -22.03 -8.51 38.54
N LEU A 66 -21.93 -9.78 38.13
CA LEU A 66 -22.54 -10.91 38.84
C LEU A 66 -21.97 -11.05 40.25
N ALA A 67 -20.66 -10.90 40.42
CA ALA A 67 -20.01 -10.92 41.74
C ALA A 67 -20.50 -9.77 42.62
N ALA A 68 -20.67 -8.56 42.08
CA ALA A 68 -21.25 -7.43 42.80
C ALA A 68 -22.71 -7.70 43.21
N GLN A 69 -23.53 -8.28 42.31
CA GLN A 69 -24.93 -8.60 42.58
C GLN A 69 -25.10 -9.71 43.63
N VAL A 70 -24.20 -10.71 43.65
CA VAL A 70 -24.27 -11.83 44.60
C VAL A 70 -23.64 -11.49 45.96
N SER A 71 -22.65 -10.59 45.98
CA SER A 71 -22.03 -10.08 47.22
C SER A 71 -22.86 -9.02 47.91
N ALA A 72 -23.59 -8.18 47.18
CA ALA A 72 -24.67 -7.39 47.73
C ALA A 72 -25.66 -8.36 48.39
N ASN A 73 -25.78 -8.31 49.72
CA ASN A 73 -26.76 -9.12 50.44
C ASN A 73 -28.11 -8.96 49.74
N ASN A 74 -28.72 -10.06 49.27
CA ASN A 74 -30.08 -10.00 48.74
C ASN A 74 -30.96 -9.48 49.91
N PRO A 75 -31.42 -8.23 49.87
CA PRO A 75 -32.06 -7.59 51.01
C PRO A 75 -33.36 -8.31 51.36
N GLU A 76 -34.03 -8.87 50.34
CA GLU A 76 -35.25 -9.66 50.50
C GLU A 76 -34.96 -11.00 51.16
N ALA A 77 -33.86 -11.67 50.83
CA ALA A 77 -33.48 -12.91 51.50
C ALA A 77 -33.09 -12.70 52.97
N VAL A 78 -32.39 -11.60 53.27
CA VAL A 78 -32.06 -11.21 54.66
C VAL A 78 -33.31 -10.83 55.43
N LYS A 79 -34.24 -10.09 54.80
CA LYS A 79 -35.53 -9.71 55.40
C LYS A 79 -36.42 -10.93 55.64
N LEU A 80 -36.49 -11.85 54.68
CA LEU A 80 -37.24 -13.10 54.82
C LEU A 80 -36.66 -13.97 55.94
N ALA A 81 -35.33 -14.07 56.03
CA ALA A 81 -34.66 -14.78 57.12
C ALA A 81 -34.95 -14.16 58.51
N ALA A 82 -34.98 -12.83 58.58
CA ALA A 82 -35.35 -12.10 59.80
C ALA A 82 -36.82 -12.32 60.17
N GLU A 83 -37.74 -12.33 59.20
CA GLU A 83 -39.17 -12.58 59.45
C GLU A 83 -39.41 -14.03 59.88
N ILE A 84 -38.76 -15.02 59.25
CA ILE A 84 -38.81 -16.43 59.68
C ILE A 84 -38.32 -16.59 61.12
N THR A 85 -37.24 -15.88 61.48
CA THR A 85 -36.69 -15.91 62.85
C THR A 85 -37.70 -15.32 63.85
N LYS A 86 -38.32 -14.20 63.50
CA LYS A 86 -39.32 -13.51 64.32
C LYS A 86 -40.59 -14.36 64.48
N GLU A 87 -41.10 -14.96 63.41
CA GLU A 87 -42.24 -15.87 63.47
C GLU A 87 -41.93 -17.14 64.27
N SER A 88 -40.73 -17.71 64.13
CA SER A 88 -40.27 -18.86 64.94
C SER A 88 -40.19 -18.52 66.44
N GLN A 89 -39.74 -17.31 66.80
CA GLN A 89 -39.72 -16.83 68.18
C GLN A 89 -41.14 -16.60 68.74
N MET A 90 -42.03 -15.99 67.95
CA MET A 90 -43.44 -15.83 68.34
C MET A 90 -44.13 -17.17 68.52
N LEU A 91 -43.90 -18.14 67.61
CA LEU A 91 -44.42 -19.50 67.73
C LEU A 91 -43.90 -20.17 69.00
N THR A 92 -42.61 -20.03 69.32
CA THR A 92 -42.01 -20.56 70.56
C THR A 92 -42.66 -19.95 71.81
N SER A 93 -42.89 -18.64 71.82
CA SER A 93 -43.56 -17.94 72.92
C SER A 93 -45.00 -18.41 73.10
N ASN A 94 -45.76 -18.51 72.00
CA ASN A 94 -47.14 -18.99 72.00
C ASN A 94 -47.24 -20.46 72.46
N LEU A 95 -46.34 -21.32 72.02
CA LEU A 95 -46.26 -22.71 72.47
C LEU A 95 -45.94 -22.82 73.96
N THR A 96 -45.07 -21.95 74.47
CA THR A 96 -44.72 -21.89 75.90
C THR A 96 -45.93 -21.43 76.72
N GLN A 97 -46.64 -20.38 76.29
CA GLN A 97 -47.88 -19.93 76.93
C GLN A 97 -48.97 -21.00 76.91
N LEU A 98 -49.09 -21.73 75.80
CA LEU A 98 -50.03 -22.84 75.65
C LEU A 98 -49.68 -23.99 76.61
N SER A 99 -48.39 -24.30 76.80
CA SER A 99 -47.92 -25.29 77.77
C SER A 99 -48.19 -24.90 79.23
N VAL A 100 -48.05 -23.60 79.58
CA VAL A 100 -48.39 -23.07 80.91
C VAL A 100 -49.90 -23.14 81.17
N THR A 101 -50.71 -22.96 80.12
CA THR A 101 -52.17 -23.09 80.21
C THR A 101 -52.63 -24.53 80.43
N LEU A 102 -51.79 -25.52 80.12
CA LEU A 102 -52.10 -26.96 80.22
C LEU A 102 -51.46 -27.67 81.43
N ALA A 103 -50.71 -26.97 82.28
CA ALA A 103 -50.13 -27.62 83.46
C ALA A 103 -51.25 -28.22 84.32
N PRO A 104 -51.15 -29.49 84.74
CA PRO A 104 -52.19 -30.13 85.55
C PRO A 104 -52.38 -29.34 86.84
N LEU A 105 -53.57 -28.77 87.04
CA LEU A 105 -53.98 -28.20 88.31
C LEU A 105 -54.27 -29.37 89.26
N ASP A 106 -53.63 -29.37 90.42
CA ASP A 106 -53.91 -30.33 91.48
C ASP A 106 -55.40 -30.27 91.88
N PRO A 107 -56.19 -31.34 91.70
CA PRO A 107 -57.62 -31.34 92.05
C PRO A 107 -57.85 -31.15 93.56
N ALA A 108 -56.83 -31.27 94.42
CA ALA A 108 -56.93 -31.02 95.85
C ALA A 108 -56.93 -29.53 96.22
N GLN A 109 -56.66 -28.63 95.28
CA GLN A 109 -56.69 -27.19 95.49
C GLN A 109 -57.63 -26.55 94.46
N CYS A 110 -58.86 -26.17 94.84
CA CYS A 110 -59.68 -25.22 94.05
C CYS A 110 -59.33 -23.78 94.52
N PRO A 111 -58.30 -23.08 93.99
CA PRO A 111 -58.11 -21.66 94.28
C PRO A 111 -59.16 -20.80 93.57
N VAL A 112 -59.67 -19.80 94.29
CA VAL A 112 -60.83 -18.97 93.88
C VAL A 112 -60.50 -17.93 92.79
N TYR A 113 -59.23 -17.73 92.42
CA TYR A 113 -58.84 -16.71 91.42
C TYR A 113 -57.79 -17.21 90.43
N ILE A 114 -58.22 -17.77 89.29
CA ILE A 114 -57.39 -17.92 88.08
C ILE A 114 -58.24 -17.69 86.81
N THR A 115 -57.68 -17.01 85.80
CA THR A 115 -58.37 -16.32 84.69
C THR A 115 -58.10 -16.88 83.28
N ASN A 116 -57.84 -18.19 83.12
CA ASN A 116 -57.65 -18.81 81.80
C ASN A 116 -58.64 -19.95 81.47
N SER A 117 -58.56 -20.51 80.25
CA SER A 117 -59.50 -21.51 79.73
C SER A 117 -59.45 -22.85 80.50
N ALA A 118 -58.28 -23.30 80.94
CA ALA A 118 -58.14 -24.47 81.83
C ALA A 118 -58.80 -24.23 83.20
N ALA A 119 -58.73 -22.99 83.72
CA ALA A 119 -59.44 -22.59 84.93
C ALA A 119 -60.98 -22.57 84.76
N SER A 120 -61.48 -22.45 83.52
CA SER A 120 -62.92 -22.48 83.25
C SER A 120 -63.48 -23.91 83.33
N PHE A 121 -62.74 -24.90 82.84
CA PHE A 121 -63.08 -26.32 83.00
C PHE A 121 -62.97 -26.76 84.46
N SER A 122 -61.90 -26.38 85.17
CA SER A 122 -61.77 -26.63 86.62
C SER A 122 -62.93 -26.00 87.43
N LYS A 123 -63.41 -24.79 87.05
CA LYS A 123 -64.62 -24.20 87.65
C LYS A 123 -65.89 -25.00 87.36
N VAL A 124 -66.04 -25.55 86.16
CA VAL A 124 -67.17 -26.43 85.80
C VAL A 124 -67.09 -27.72 86.60
N GLU A 125 -65.90 -28.34 86.73
CA GLU A 125 -65.67 -29.51 87.58
C GLU A 125 -65.97 -29.23 89.07
N CYS A 126 -65.43 -28.15 89.66
CA CYS A 126 -65.71 -27.79 91.06
C CYS A 126 -67.22 -27.48 91.27
N LYS A 127 -67.90 -26.81 90.32
CA LYS A 127 -69.36 -26.55 90.39
C LYS A 127 -70.19 -27.82 90.22
N LEU A 128 -69.75 -28.74 89.38
CA LEU A 128 -70.43 -30.01 89.12
C LEU A 128 -70.28 -30.97 90.30
N ALA A 129 -69.12 -30.99 90.97
CA ALA A 129 -68.92 -31.70 92.23
C ALA A 129 -69.84 -31.17 93.35
N ALA A 130 -69.97 -29.83 93.48
CA ALA A 130 -70.91 -29.23 94.43
C ALA A 130 -72.38 -29.51 94.07
N LEU A 131 -72.71 -29.59 92.78
CA LEU A 131 -74.04 -29.98 92.30
C LEU A 131 -74.32 -31.47 92.61
N LYS A 132 -73.35 -32.36 92.42
CA LYS A 132 -73.46 -33.78 92.82
C LYS A 132 -73.77 -33.94 94.31
N GLN A 133 -73.06 -33.23 95.18
CA GLN A 133 -73.33 -33.26 96.62
C GLN A 133 -74.75 -32.78 96.97
N ARG A 134 -75.23 -31.74 96.29
CA ARG A 134 -76.60 -31.21 96.47
C ARG A 134 -77.67 -32.15 95.94
N VAL A 135 -77.44 -32.81 94.81
CA VAL A 135 -78.39 -33.77 94.20
C VAL A 135 -78.43 -35.09 94.96
N ALA A 136 -77.28 -35.56 95.48
CA ALA A 136 -77.20 -36.73 96.36
C ALA A 136 -77.99 -36.57 97.67
N ALA A 137 -78.14 -35.33 98.17
CA ALA A 137 -78.95 -35.02 99.35
C ALA A 137 -80.48 -35.06 99.09
N VAL A 138 -80.93 -35.08 97.83
CA VAL A 138 -82.36 -34.98 97.45
C VAL A 138 -82.96 -36.34 97.01
N GLY A 139 -82.13 -37.38 96.85
CA GLY A 139 -82.61 -38.78 96.77
C GLY A 139 -83.39 -39.20 95.51
N VAL A 140 -83.31 -38.45 94.41
CA VAL A 140 -83.98 -38.75 93.13
C VAL A 140 -82.96 -39.12 92.05
N GLY A 141 -83.39 -39.88 91.02
CA GLY A 141 -82.57 -40.38 89.90
C GLY A 141 -81.79 -39.34 89.07
N ALA A 142 -81.89 -38.05 89.40
CA ALA A 142 -81.06 -36.96 88.88
C ALA A 142 -79.56 -37.12 89.19
N ALA A 143 -79.17 -37.91 90.20
CA ALA A 143 -77.75 -38.15 90.50
C ALA A 143 -77.01 -38.82 89.32
N ALA A 144 -77.67 -39.75 88.62
CA ALA A 144 -77.09 -40.45 87.47
C ALA A 144 -76.88 -39.53 86.24
N GLU A 145 -77.80 -38.60 86.00
CA GLU A 145 -77.65 -37.59 84.94
C GLU A 145 -76.49 -36.62 85.24
N VAL A 146 -76.33 -36.20 86.50
CA VAL A 146 -75.20 -35.35 86.92
C VAL A 146 -73.86 -36.10 86.83
N ASP A 147 -73.84 -37.41 87.08
CA ASP A 147 -72.66 -38.26 86.86
C ASP A 147 -72.31 -38.37 85.37
N SER A 148 -73.29 -38.53 84.48
CA SER A 148 -73.09 -38.52 83.03
C SER A 148 -72.53 -37.19 82.54
N VAL A 149 -73.10 -36.05 82.98
CA VAL A 149 -72.60 -34.72 82.63
C VAL A 149 -71.18 -34.51 83.14
N ALA A 150 -70.81 -35.09 84.29
CA ALA A 150 -69.44 -35.03 84.79
C ALA A 150 -68.46 -35.86 83.98
N ALA A 151 -68.87 -37.06 83.56
CA ALA A 151 -68.09 -37.86 82.64
C ALA A 151 -67.89 -37.13 81.29
N ASP A 152 -68.93 -36.47 80.77
CA ASP A 152 -68.85 -35.69 79.52
C ASP A 152 -67.93 -34.47 79.65
N VAL A 153 -67.96 -33.75 80.78
CA VAL A 153 -67.06 -32.62 81.04
C VAL A 153 -65.60 -33.09 81.11
N VAL A 154 -65.33 -34.20 81.81
CA VAL A 154 -63.99 -34.80 81.91
C VAL A 154 -63.50 -35.30 80.53
N ALA A 155 -64.41 -35.89 79.73
CA ALA A 155 -64.10 -36.33 78.37
C ALA A 155 -63.81 -35.13 77.43
N LEU A 156 -64.56 -34.04 77.54
CA LEU A 156 -64.31 -32.80 76.79
C LEU A 156 -62.98 -32.15 77.19
N GLN A 157 -62.65 -32.13 78.47
CA GLN A 157 -61.37 -31.63 78.98
C GLN A 157 -60.19 -32.48 78.49
N SER A 158 -60.35 -33.81 78.47
CA SER A 158 -59.36 -34.74 77.92
C SER A 158 -59.16 -34.53 76.42
N ARG A 159 -60.24 -34.40 75.65
CA ARG A 159 -60.21 -34.13 74.20
C ARG A 159 -59.60 -32.76 73.88
N GLN A 160 -59.87 -31.75 74.72
CA GLN A 160 -59.22 -30.44 74.60
C GLN A 160 -57.72 -30.56 74.89
N GLY A 161 -57.31 -31.28 75.94
CA GLY A 161 -55.91 -31.54 76.24
C GLY A 161 -55.16 -32.25 75.10
N GLU A 162 -55.78 -33.24 74.46
CA GLU A 162 -55.24 -33.92 73.28
C GLU A 162 -55.11 -32.99 72.07
N LEU A 163 -56.13 -32.17 71.79
CA LEU A 163 -56.07 -31.18 70.70
C LEU A 163 -54.96 -30.16 70.92
N VAL A 164 -54.80 -29.69 72.16
CA VAL A 164 -53.75 -28.72 72.48
C VAL A 164 -52.37 -29.36 72.45
N LYS A 165 -52.21 -30.62 72.91
CA LYS A 165 -50.97 -31.39 72.76
C LYS A 165 -50.61 -31.60 71.29
N SER A 166 -51.57 -32.00 70.46
CA SER A 166 -51.39 -32.17 69.02
C SER A 166 -51.03 -30.86 68.32
N ALA A 167 -51.64 -29.74 68.72
CA ALA A 167 -51.28 -28.40 68.26
C ALA A 167 -49.86 -28.00 68.70
N ALA A 168 -49.47 -28.33 69.93
CA ALA A 168 -48.14 -28.06 70.45
C ALA A 168 -47.04 -28.86 69.74
N GLU A 169 -47.28 -30.15 69.50
CA GLU A 169 -46.38 -31.03 68.72
C GLU A 169 -46.28 -30.57 67.26
N SER A 170 -47.40 -30.17 66.64
CA SER A 170 -47.41 -29.63 65.28
C SER A 170 -46.64 -28.30 65.18
N GLY A 171 -46.80 -27.41 66.16
CA GLY A 171 -46.03 -26.16 66.26
C GLY A 171 -44.54 -26.40 66.48
N ALA A 172 -44.17 -27.37 67.30
CA ALA A 172 -42.76 -27.75 67.50
C ALA A 172 -42.14 -28.31 66.20
N ARG A 173 -42.87 -29.14 65.45
CA ARG A 173 -42.42 -29.62 64.12
C ARG A 173 -42.26 -28.48 63.12
N LEU A 174 -43.22 -27.56 63.06
CA LEU A 174 -43.15 -26.37 62.21
C LEU A 174 -41.92 -25.51 62.54
N LYS A 175 -41.66 -25.28 63.83
CA LYS A 175 -40.46 -24.57 64.30
C LYS A 175 -39.18 -25.22 63.78
N THR A 176 -39.02 -26.53 63.96
CA THR A 176 -37.85 -27.28 63.48
C THR A 176 -37.70 -27.18 61.96
N HIS A 177 -38.80 -27.25 61.20
CA HIS A 177 -38.76 -27.07 59.75
C HIS A 177 -38.32 -25.66 59.33
N LEU A 178 -38.80 -24.61 60.02
CA LEU A 178 -38.40 -23.23 59.76
C LEU A 178 -36.90 -23.00 60.07
N GLU A 179 -36.40 -23.54 61.17
CA GLU A 179 -34.97 -23.48 61.54
C GLU A 179 -34.09 -24.21 60.51
N ASN A 180 -34.51 -25.40 60.07
CA ASN A 180 -33.80 -26.17 59.04
C ASN A 180 -33.81 -25.47 57.68
N LEU A 181 -34.93 -24.85 57.30
CA LEU A 181 -35.05 -24.07 56.07
C LEU A 181 -34.12 -22.85 56.12
N GLN A 182 -34.12 -22.13 57.24
CA GLN A 182 -33.24 -20.99 57.47
C GLN A 182 -31.76 -21.37 57.36
N PHE A 183 -31.37 -22.47 58.00
CA PHE A 183 -30.01 -23.00 57.93
C PHE A 183 -29.62 -23.35 56.48
N THR A 184 -30.52 -24.02 55.75
CA THR A 184 -30.27 -24.46 54.37
C THR A 184 -30.11 -23.29 53.41
N ILE A 185 -31.00 -22.29 53.47
CA ILE A 185 -30.93 -21.07 52.64
C ILE A 185 -29.62 -20.32 52.90
N THR A 186 -29.26 -20.15 54.18
CA THR A 186 -28.02 -19.47 54.58
C THR A 186 -26.79 -20.19 54.02
N LYS A 187 -26.75 -21.52 54.14
CA LYS A 187 -25.65 -22.35 53.63
C LYS A 187 -25.55 -22.28 52.10
N GLN A 188 -26.67 -22.38 51.37
CA GLN A 188 -26.68 -22.27 49.91
C GLN A 188 -26.25 -20.88 49.44
N GLN A 189 -26.66 -19.81 50.14
CA GLN A 189 -26.26 -18.44 49.81
C GLN A 189 -24.75 -18.23 50.02
N GLN A 190 -24.18 -18.75 51.11
CA GLN A 190 -22.73 -18.73 51.34
C GLN A 190 -21.96 -19.51 50.28
N ALA A 191 -22.45 -20.71 49.92
CA ALA A 191 -21.84 -21.53 48.87
C ALA A 191 -21.88 -20.83 47.50
N LEU A 192 -23.01 -20.21 47.14
CA LEU A 192 -23.15 -19.44 45.91
C LEU A 192 -22.17 -18.25 45.87
N ARG A 193 -22.03 -17.51 46.98
CA ARG A 193 -21.05 -16.41 47.09
C ARG A 193 -19.62 -16.90 46.93
N ALA A 194 -19.26 -17.99 47.61
CA ALA A 194 -17.93 -18.57 47.52
C ALA A 194 -17.63 -19.04 46.08
N GLY A 195 -18.59 -19.70 45.43
CA GLY A 195 -18.47 -20.14 44.04
C GLY A 195 -18.31 -18.97 43.06
N VAL A 196 -19.17 -17.95 43.18
CA VAL A 196 -19.12 -16.73 42.34
C VAL A 196 -17.84 -15.95 42.59
N SER A 197 -17.37 -15.83 43.84
CA SER A 197 -16.10 -15.18 44.17
C SER A 197 -14.91 -15.93 43.57
N THR A 198 -14.90 -17.26 43.66
CA THR A 198 -13.83 -18.10 43.09
C THR A 198 -13.79 -17.95 41.57
N LEU A 199 -14.96 -18.03 40.93
CA LEU A 199 -15.08 -17.82 39.48
C LEU A 199 -14.65 -16.41 39.08
N ASN A 200 -15.04 -15.39 39.84
CA ASN A 200 -14.65 -14.00 39.58
C ASN A 200 -13.12 -13.80 39.69
N THR A 201 -12.48 -14.37 40.71
CA THR A 201 -11.02 -14.35 40.84
C THR A 201 -10.35 -15.08 39.68
N GLY A 202 -10.86 -16.25 39.29
CA GLY A 202 -10.37 -17.01 38.14
C GLY A 202 -10.46 -16.22 36.83
N VAL A 203 -11.61 -15.60 36.56
CA VAL A 203 -11.83 -14.76 35.37
C VAL A 203 -10.94 -13.51 35.39
N ASN A 204 -10.82 -12.82 36.53
CA ASN A 204 -9.96 -11.63 36.63
C ASN A 204 -8.46 -11.96 36.55
N THR A 205 -8.08 -13.21 36.81
CA THR A 205 -6.70 -13.70 36.59
C THR A 205 -6.48 -14.13 35.15
N LEU A 206 -7.43 -14.87 34.56
CA LEU A 206 -7.31 -15.42 33.21
C LEU A 206 -7.48 -14.37 32.11
N SER A 207 -8.44 -13.45 32.28
CA SER A 207 -8.75 -12.40 31.29
C SER A 207 -7.52 -11.58 30.87
N PRO A 208 -6.76 -10.94 31.79
CA PRO A 208 -5.59 -10.14 31.41
C PRO A 208 -4.49 -11.00 30.77
N ASN A 209 -4.31 -12.24 31.22
CA ASN A 209 -3.33 -13.17 30.65
C ASN A 209 -3.70 -13.58 29.23
N LEU A 210 -4.97 -13.88 28.97
CA LEU A 210 -5.48 -14.19 27.64
C LEU A 210 -5.37 -12.98 26.71
N VAL A 211 -5.74 -11.79 27.17
CA VAL A 211 -5.57 -10.55 26.41
C VAL A 211 -4.10 -10.30 26.09
N SER A 212 -3.19 -10.53 27.04
CA SER A 212 -1.74 -10.43 26.82
C SER A 212 -1.25 -11.42 25.76
N ALA A 213 -1.67 -12.69 25.83
CA ALA A 213 -1.34 -13.70 24.83
C ALA A 213 -1.86 -13.33 23.42
N LEU A 214 -3.09 -12.81 23.33
CA LEU A 214 -3.69 -12.35 22.07
C LEU A 214 -3.00 -11.09 21.50
N ASN A 215 -2.49 -10.21 22.35
CA ASN A 215 -1.66 -9.09 21.93
C ASN A 215 -0.27 -9.55 21.45
N GLY A 216 0.34 -10.52 22.13
CA GLY A 216 1.59 -11.16 21.70
C GLY A 216 1.42 -11.82 20.33
N TYR A 217 0.30 -12.51 20.14
CA TYR A 217 -0.10 -13.08 18.86
C TYR A 217 -0.24 -12.01 17.75
N THR A 218 -0.89 -10.88 18.05
CA THR A 218 -1.00 -9.75 17.10
C THR A 218 0.37 -9.17 16.74
N THR A 219 1.28 -9.13 17.71
CA THR A 219 2.66 -8.68 17.50
C THR A 219 3.44 -9.65 16.61
N LEU A 220 3.30 -10.96 16.84
CA LEU A 220 3.87 -12.00 15.98
C LEU A 220 3.34 -11.90 14.55
N SER A 221 2.03 -11.72 14.37
CA SER A 221 1.42 -11.53 13.05
C SER A 221 2.00 -10.31 12.31
N ARG A 222 2.11 -9.17 13.00
CA ARG A 222 2.74 -7.96 12.43
C ARG A 222 4.21 -8.18 12.06
N GLY A 223 4.97 -8.83 12.94
CA GLY A 223 6.36 -9.20 12.69
C GLY A 223 6.52 -10.14 11.49
N SER A 224 5.61 -11.11 11.35
CA SER A 224 5.57 -12.02 10.19
C SER A 224 5.30 -11.28 8.89
N VAL A 225 4.39 -10.28 8.88
CA VAL A 225 4.14 -9.43 7.70
C VAL A 225 5.36 -8.58 7.37
N GLN A 226 5.98 -7.97 8.37
CA GLN A 226 7.20 -7.18 8.17
C GLN A 226 8.34 -8.04 7.60
N LEU A 227 8.53 -9.24 8.15
CA LEU A 227 9.53 -10.19 7.67
C LEU A 227 9.21 -10.68 6.25
N SER A 228 7.94 -10.94 5.93
CA SER A 228 7.49 -11.32 4.58
C SER A 228 7.79 -10.22 3.56
N ASN A 229 7.48 -8.96 3.90
CA ASN A 229 7.81 -7.81 3.05
C ASN A 229 9.32 -7.67 2.86
N GLY A 230 10.10 -7.82 3.93
CA GLY A 230 11.57 -7.81 3.86
C GLY A 230 12.13 -8.94 2.99
N ALA A 231 11.56 -10.15 3.11
CA ALA A 231 11.94 -11.30 2.28
C ALA A 231 11.59 -11.10 0.80
N ALA A 232 10.46 -10.45 0.49
CA ALA A 232 10.10 -10.08 -0.88
C ALA A 232 11.09 -9.06 -1.47
N VAL A 233 11.48 -8.03 -0.70
CA VAL A 233 12.51 -7.06 -1.10
C VAL A 233 13.86 -7.74 -1.33
N LEU A 234 14.26 -8.65 -0.43
CA LEU A 234 15.49 -9.44 -0.59
C LEU A 234 15.44 -10.30 -1.86
N THR A 235 14.31 -10.96 -2.11
CA THR A 235 14.10 -11.81 -3.29
C THR A 235 14.27 -11.01 -4.58
N GLN A 236 13.69 -9.80 -4.62
CA GLN A 236 13.83 -8.88 -5.75
C GLN A 236 15.28 -8.40 -5.92
N GLY A 237 15.95 -7.97 -4.83
CA GLY A 237 17.35 -7.56 -4.88
C GLY A 237 18.28 -8.69 -5.34
N LEU A 238 17.99 -9.94 -4.99
CA LEU A 238 18.72 -11.11 -5.47
C LEU A 238 18.42 -11.45 -6.94
N ALA A 239 17.25 -11.11 -7.45
CA ALA A 239 16.94 -11.21 -8.89
C ALA A 239 17.75 -10.16 -9.67
N ASP A 240 17.80 -8.93 -9.18
CA ASP A 240 18.58 -7.85 -9.78
C ASP A 240 20.08 -8.16 -9.75
N ALA A 241 20.60 -8.64 -8.63
CA ALA A 241 21.99 -9.08 -8.49
C ALA A 241 22.32 -10.23 -9.46
N ARG A 242 21.41 -11.19 -9.65
CA ARG A 242 21.60 -12.29 -10.62
C ARG A 242 21.60 -11.78 -12.05
N SER A 243 20.74 -10.81 -12.39
CA SER A 243 20.74 -10.16 -13.70
C SER A 243 22.08 -9.45 -13.95
N GLY A 244 22.56 -8.68 -12.96
CA GLY A 244 23.87 -8.03 -13.00
C GLY A 244 25.03 -9.02 -13.15
N SER A 245 25.02 -10.10 -12.38
CA SER A 245 26.01 -11.18 -12.46
C SER A 245 25.97 -11.92 -13.81
N SER A 246 24.79 -12.10 -14.40
CA SER A 246 24.65 -12.68 -15.75
C SER A 246 25.28 -11.78 -16.80
N ARG A 247 25.04 -10.46 -16.72
CA ARG A 247 25.68 -9.47 -17.58
C ARG A 247 27.20 -9.45 -17.40
N LEU A 248 27.68 -9.57 -16.16
CA LEU A 248 29.11 -9.69 -15.87
C LEU A 248 29.71 -10.95 -16.50
N SER A 249 29.09 -12.13 -16.31
CA SER A 249 29.54 -13.39 -16.94
C SER A 249 29.58 -13.27 -18.47
N SER A 250 28.54 -12.69 -19.09
CA SER A 250 28.52 -12.42 -20.53
C SER A 250 29.65 -11.48 -20.97
N GLY A 251 29.88 -10.38 -20.25
CA GLY A 251 30.95 -9.44 -20.54
C GLY A 251 32.34 -10.05 -20.39
N VAL A 252 32.54 -10.90 -19.37
CA VAL A 252 33.79 -11.63 -19.16
C VAL A 252 34.01 -12.66 -20.27
N LYS A 253 32.98 -13.39 -20.71
CA LYS A 253 33.07 -14.29 -21.87
C LYS A 253 33.49 -13.54 -23.14
N GLN A 254 32.91 -12.37 -23.37
CA GLN A 254 33.30 -11.51 -24.50
C GLN A 254 34.74 -11.00 -24.35
N LEU A 255 35.16 -10.62 -23.14
CA LEU A 255 36.55 -10.26 -22.85
C LEU A 255 37.51 -11.43 -23.14
N THR A 256 37.16 -12.65 -22.76
CA THR A 256 37.95 -13.87 -23.05
C THR A 256 38.12 -14.06 -24.56
N VAL A 257 37.04 -13.96 -25.33
CA VAL A 257 37.08 -14.08 -26.80
C VAL A 257 37.95 -12.99 -27.43
N ASN A 258 37.71 -11.72 -27.08
CA ASN A 258 38.46 -10.59 -27.62
C ASN A 258 39.94 -10.62 -27.23
N SER A 259 40.24 -11.12 -26.03
CA SER A 259 41.60 -11.34 -25.54
C SER A 259 42.35 -12.40 -26.36
N GLY A 260 41.66 -13.47 -26.75
CA GLY A 260 42.19 -14.47 -27.68
C GLY A 260 42.53 -13.83 -29.02
N ALA A 261 41.57 -13.13 -29.63
CA ALA A 261 41.76 -12.43 -30.90
C ALA A 261 42.91 -11.40 -30.86
N LEU A 262 43.03 -10.63 -29.78
CA LEU A 262 44.14 -9.68 -29.59
C LEU A 262 45.49 -10.40 -29.48
N THR A 263 45.52 -11.56 -28.81
CA THR A 263 46.73 -12.36 -28.66
C THR A 263 47.18 -12.90 -30.01
N ASP A 264 46.25 -13.44 -30.79
CA ASP A 264 46.51 -13.97 -32.13
C ASP A 264 46.96 -12.86 -33.10
N GLY A 265 46.27 -11.72 -33.10
CA GLY A 265 46.64 -10.56 -33.92
C GLY A 265 48.02 -9.99 -33.57
N SER A 266 48.37 -9.97 -32.28
CA SER A 266 49.72 -9.57 -31.84
C SER A 266 50.80 -10.54 -32.30
N ALA A 267 50.51 -11.85 -32.28
CA ALA A 267 51.41 -12.88 -32.80
C ALA A 267 51.60 -12.76 -34.32
N GLN A 268 50.52 -12.51 -35.05
CA GLN A 268 50.55 -12.24 -36.50
C GLN A 268 51.38 -10.97 -36.81
N LEU A 269 51.16 -9.88 -36.08
CA LEU A 269 51.92 -8.64 -36.26
C LEU A 269 53.41 -8.85 -36.00
N ALA A 270 53.76 -9.57 -34.93
CA ALA A 270 55.15 -9.90 -34.63
C ALA A 270 55.80 -10.73 -35.75
N SER A 271 55.07 -11.74 -36.26
CA SER A 271 55.52 -12.57 -37.37
C SER A 271 55.72 -11.76 -38.66
N ALA A 272 54.74 -10.93 -39.03
CA ALA A 272 54.79 -10.07 -40.22
C ALA A 272 55.91 -9.02 -40.12
N THR A 273 56.14 -8.45 -38.94
CA THR A 273 57.24 -7.50 -38.69
C THR A 273 58.60 -8.19 -38.82
N SER A 274 58.72 -9.43 -38.32
CA SER A 274 59.93 -10.24 -38.51
C SER A 274 60.16 -10.57 -39.98
N GLU A 275 59.12 -10.90 -40.73
CA GLU A 275 59.20 -11.15 -42.17
C GLU A 275 59.62 -9.89 -42.95
N LEU A 276 58.98 -8.76 -42.67
CA LEU A 276 59.30 -7.46 -43.28
C LEU A 276 60.75 -7.07 -43.00
N SER A 277 61.20 -7.20 -41.75
CA SER A 277 62.60 -6.97 -41.36
C SER A 277 63.56 -7.85 -42.17
N GLY A 278 63.25 -9.15 -42.28
CA GLY A 278 64.04 -10.08 -43.09
C GLY A 278 64.07 -9.72 -44.58
N LYS A 279 62.96 -9.26 -45.16
CA LYS A 279 62.89 -8.81 -46.56
C LYS A 279 63.65 -7.50 -46.78
N LEU A 280 63.54 -6.54 -45.86
CA LEU A 280 64.31 -5.28 -45.90
C LEU A 280 65.81 -5.54 -45.81
N ALA A 281 66.25 -6.44 -44.93
CA ALA A 281 67.65 -6.84 -44.83
C ALA A 281 68.15 -7.49 -46.14
N LYS A 282 67.35 -8.36 -46.76
CA LYS A 282 67.67 -8.93 -48.08
C LYS A 282 67.73 -7.86 -49.17
N ALA A 283 66.77 -6.93 -49.21
CA ALA A 283 66.74 -5.83 -50.17
C ALA A 283 67.95 -4.90 -50.01
N ALA A 284 68.33 -4.55 -48.78
CA ALA A 284 69.53 -3.76 -48.50
C ALA A 284 70.82 -4.46 -48.99
N ASN A 285 70.94 -5.77 -48.75
CA ASN A 285 72.08 -6.56 -49.25
C ASN A 285 72.10 -6.63 -50.78
N GLN A 286 70.95 -6.72 -51.45
CA GLN A 286 70.87 -6.69 -52.92
C GLN A 286 71.20 -5.31 -53.50
N LEU A 287 70.74 -4.23 -52.86
CA LEU A 287 71.01 -2.86 -53.28
C LEU A 287 72.51 -2.53 -53.16
N ALA A 288 73.19 -3.06 -52.14
CA ALA A 288 74.63 -2.92 -51.98
C ALA A 288 75.46 -3.60 -53.09
N LEU A 289 74.85 -4.51 -53.86
CA LEU A 289 75.49 -5.22 -54.98
C LEU A 289 75.23 -4.57 -56.36
N GLN A 290 74.42 -3.51 -56.43
CA GLN A 290 74.15 -2.77 -57.68
C GLN A 290 74.80 -1.37 -57.67
N PRO A 291 75.51 -0.97 -58.74
CA PRO A 291 76.01 0.39 -58.87
C PRO A 291 74.83 1.34 -59.10
N THR A 292 74.43 2.07 -58.06
CA THR A 292 73.38 3.08 -58.12
C THR A 292 74.00 4.41 -58.54
N GLY A 293 74.03 4.68 -59.85
CA GLY A 293 74.38 6.00 -60.37
C GLY A 293 73.27 7.04 -60.11
N ASP A 294 73.62 8.33 -60.20
CA ASP A 294 72.74 9.47 -59.88
C ASP A 294 71.35 9.44 -60.56
N GLN A 295 71.25 8.83 -61.74
CA GLN A 295 69.98 8.70 -62.47
C GLN A 295 68.99 7.74 -61.81
N THR A 296 69.46 6.67 -61.17
CA THR A 296 68.60 5.69 -60.49
C THR A 296 68.05 6.25 -59.18
N VAL A 297 68.81 7.12 -58.51
CA VAL A 297 68.37 7.82 -57.29
C VAL A 297 67.17 8.73 -57.60
N TRP A 298 67.21 9.47 -58.70
CA TRP A 298 66.12 10.37 -59.12
C TRP A 298 64.79 9.65 -59.39
N GLN A 299 64.83 8.39 -59.83
CA GLN A 299 63.62 7.59 -60.04
C GLN A 299 63.00 7.08 -58.72
N ILE A 300 63.77 7.02 -57.63
CA ILE A 300 63.32 6.55 -56.31
C ILE A 300 62.68 7.69 -55.50
N VAL A 301 63.17 8.93 -55.61
CA VAL A 301 62.72 10.07 -54.77
C VAL A 301 61.52 10.87 -55.30
N SER A 302 60.93 10.55 -56.46
CA SER A 302 59.77 11.31 -56.96
C SER A 302 58.76 10.48 -57.75
N PRO A 303 57.98 9.57 -57.13
CA PRO A 303 57.16 8.66 -57.89
C PRO A 303 55.86 9.28 -58.44
N VAL A 304 55.19 10.23 -57.76
CA VAL A 304 53.90 10.77 -58.26
C VAL A 304 53.56 12.13 -57.66
N ALA A 305 53.18 13.10 -58.49
CA ALA A 305 52.52 14.33 -58.06
C ALA A 305 51.02 14.06 -57.86
N ALA A 306 50.54 14.11 -56.61
CA ALA A 306 49.14 13.93 -56.28
C ALA A 306 48.35 15.23 -56.52
N ASN A 307 47.43 15.21 -57.48
CA ASN A 307 46.42 16.26 -57.65
C ASN A 307 45.30 16.05 -56.60
N HIS A 308 45.23 16.89 -55.59
CA HIS A 308 44.15 16.89 -54.60
C HIS A 308 43.02 17.83 -55.05
N HIS A 309 41.85 17.28 -55.34
CA HIS A 309 40.59 18.05 -55.41
C HIS A 309 39.86 17.91 -54.06
N VAL A 310 39.81 19.00 -53.29
CA VAL A 310 39.00 19.08 -52.07
C VAL A 310 37.58 19.45 -52.47
N GLN A 311 36.61 18.55 -52.23
CA GLN A 311 35.19 18.87 -52.32
C GLN A 311 34.67 19.21 -50.91
N GLY A 312 33.97 20.33 -50.76
CA GLY A 312 33.35 20.71 -49.49
C GLY A 312 34.28 21.40 -48.50
N ASP A 313 34.92 22.52 -48.87
CA ASP A 313 35.80 23.26 -47.96
C ASP A 313 35.00 23.89 -46.80
N VAL A 314 35.48 23.68 -45.58
CA VAL A 314 34.88 24.21 -44.34
C VAL A 314 35.98 24.96 -43.59
N PRO A 315 36.12 26.29 -43.79
CA PRO A 315 37.33 27.04 -43.43
C PRO A 315 37.63 27.09 -41.93
N ASN A 316 36.61 26.99 -41.08
CA ASN A 316 36.75 27.05 -39.63
C ASN A 316 35.58 26.36 -38.90
N TYR A 317 35.74 26.23 -37.59
CA TYR A 317 34.75 25.60 -36.71
C TYR A 317 33.38 26.30 -36.72
N GLY A 318 33.34 27.63 -36.92
CA GLY A 318 32.10 28.39 -37.04
C GLY A 318 31.27 27.97 -38.26
N ASN A 319 31.91 27.83 -39.42
CA ASN A 319 31.27 27.32 -40.65
C ASN A 319 30.76 25.89 -40.44
N ALA A 320 31.53 25.04 -39.74
CA ALA A 320 31.13 23.67 -39.44
C ALA A 320 29.88 23.58 -38.55
N LEU A 321 29.73 24.49 -37.58
CA LEU A 321 28.57 24.55 -36.67
C LEU A 321 27.39 25.36 -37.20
N SER A 322 27.59 26.20 -38.23
CA SER A 322 26.54 27.07 -38.77
C SER A 322 25.24 26.35 -39.14
N PRO A 323 25.25 25.17 -39.81
CA PRO A 323 24.03 24.38 -40.07
C PRO A 323 23.20 24.08 -38.81
N TYR A 324 23.88 23.77 -37.70
CA TYR A 324 23.23 23.45 -36.43
C TYR A 324 22.63 24.70 -35.79
N VAL A 325 23.38 25.80 -35.76
CA VAL A 325 22.92 27.06 -35.17
C VAL A 325 21.76 27.66 -35.96
N LEU A 326 21.81 27.59 -37.30
CA LEU A 326 20.71 28.01 -38.17
C LEU A 326 19.43 27.26 -37.86
N SER A 327 19.50 25.93 -37.87
CA SER A 327 18.33 25.10 -37.58
C SER A 327 17.78 25.34 -36.17
N LEU A 328 18.67 25.42 -35.17
CA LEU A 328 18.29 25.73 -33.80
C LEU A 328 17.60 27.09 -33.68
N GLY A 329 18.16 28.12 -34.30
CA GLY A 329 17.61 29.47 -34.28
C GLY A 329 16.19 29.52 -34.84
N LEU A 330 15.94 28.86 -35.97
CA LEU A 330 14.61 28.80 -36.59
C LEU A 330 13.58 28.06 -35.73
N PHE A 331 13.97 26.97 -35.06
CA PHE A 331 13.05 26.23 -34.18
C PHE A 331 12.72 27.05 -32.92
N VAL A 332 13.74 27.67 -32.32
CA VAL A 332 13.57 28.53 -31.14
C VAL A 332 12.74 29.77 -31.49
N GLY A 333 12.95 30.38 -32.65
CA GLY A 333 12.13 31.49 -33.15
C GLY A 333 10.65 31.11 -33.27
N ALA A 334 10.37 29.97 -33.91
CA ALA A 334 9.02 29.42 -33.98
C ALA A 334 8.38 29.17 -32.60
N LEU A 335 9.15 28.63 -31.65
CA LEU A 335 8.69 28.38 -30.28
C LEU A 335 8.41 29.69 -29.53
N ALA A 336 9.34 30.64 -29.57
CA ALA A 336 9.20 31.94 -28.93
C ALA A 336 7.98 32.68 -29.46
N PHE A 337 7.78 32.69 -30.78
CA PHE A 337 6.61 33.31 -31.38
C PHE A 337 5.31 32.63 -30.92
N CYS A 338 5.23 31.29 -30.91
CA CYS A 338 4.03 30.58 -30.44
C CYS A 338 3.73 30.72 -28.94
N VAL A 339 4.72 31.12 -28.14
CA VAL A 339 4.55 31.45 -26.71
C VAL A 339 4.02 32.86 -26.55
N ILE A 340 4.60 33.84 -27.25
CA ILE A 340 4.28 35.27 -27.12
C ILE A 340 2.97 35.60 -27.85
N TYR A 341 2.81 35.12 -29.08
CA TYR A 341 1.62 35.37 -29.88
C TYR A 341 0.46 34.51 -29.35
N PRO A 342 -0.71 35.10 -29.06
CA PRO A 342 -1.89 34.36 -28.59
C PRO A 342 -2.50 33.53 -29.72
N ILE A 343 -1.84 32.43 -30.07
CA ILE A 343 -2.14 31.62 -31.26
C ILE A 343 -3.55 31.01 -31.24
N ARG A 344 -4.15 30.83 -30.05
CA ARG A 344 -5.52 30.36 -29.85
C ARG A 344 -6.59 31.46 -29.79
N GLY A 345 -6.20 32.73 -29.67
CA GLY A 345 -7.15 33.85 -29.55
C GLY A 345 -8.04 34.04 -30.78
N PHE A 346 -9.28 34.52 -30.56
CA PHE A 346 -10.24 34.87 -31.62
C PHE A 346 -10.36 36.38 -31.80
N TYR A 347 -10.09 36.87 -33.00
CA TYR A 347 -10.43 38.26 -33.39
C TYR A 347 -11.75 38.33 -34.20
N SER A 348 -12.23 37.20 -34.73
CA SER A 348 -13.51 37.07 -35.44
C SER A 348 -13.94 35.61 -35.46
N THR A 349 -15.25 35.32 -35.48
CA THR A 349 -15.77 33.95 -35.51
C THR A 349 -15.50 33.29 -36.88
N PRO A 350 -14.68 32.22 -36.96
CA PRO A 350 -14.38 31.57 -38.22
C PRO A 350 -15.63 30.86 -38.79
N LYS A 351 -15.79 30.84 -40.11
CA LYS A 351 -16.96 30.21 -40.77
C LYS A 351 -16.82 28.69 -40.92
N ASN A 352 -15.59 28.20 -41.06
CA ASN A 352 -15.24 26.80 -41.26
C ASN A 352 -13.76 26.54 -40.95
N ALA A 353 -13.38 25.28 -40.68
CA ALA A 353 -12.02 24.90 -40.24
C ALA A 353 -10.91 25.37 -41.19
N ARG A 354 -11.18 25.40 -42.51
CA ARG A 354 -10.23 25.89 -43.52
C ARG A 354 -9.99 27.41 -43.42
N SER A 355 -11.06 28.20 -43.25
CA SER A 355 -10.91 29.66 -43.05
C SER A 355 -10.13 29.98 -41.78
N TRP A 356 -10.31 29.17 -40.72
CA TRP A 356 -9.58 29.34 -39.48
C TRP A 356 -8.10 28.98 -39.61
N TRP A 357 -7.81 27.85 -40.26
CA TRP A 357 -6.44 27.43 -40.58
C TRP A 357 -5.74 28.50 -41.43
N LEU A 358 -6.37 29.01 -42.50
CA LEU A 358 -5.81 30.08 -43.33
C LEU A 358 -5.51 31.35 -42.54
N ALA A 359 -6.44 31.77 -41.67
CA ALA A 359 -6.23 32.95 -40.83
C ALA A 359 -5.00 32.82 -39.93
N LYS A 360 -4.75 31.63 -39.36
CA LYS A 360 -3.59 31.39 -38.49
C LYS A 360 -2.30 31.21 -39.28
N ILE A 361 -2.32 30.36 -40.32
CA ILE A 361 -1.14 30.10 -41.13
C ILE A 361 -0.67 31.33 -41.89
N SER A 362 -1.55 32.27 -42.28
CA SER A 362 -1.10 33.51 -42.94
C SER A 362 -0.13 34.33 -42.09
N VAL A 363 -0.41 34.49 -40.79
CA VAL A 363 0.47 35.20 -39.84
C VAL A 363 1.72 34.39 -39.54
N LEU A 364 1.56 33.09 -39.29
CA LEU A 364 2.67 32.19 -38.93
C LEU A 364 3.65 32.02 -40.10
N ALA A 365 3.15 31.92 -41.34
CA ALA A 365 3.98 31.80 -42.53
C ALA A 365 4.71 33.10 -42.83
N LEU A 366 4.05 34.26 -42.66
CA LEU A 366 4.72 35.56 -42.81
C LEU A 366 5.86 35.70 -41.81
N GLU A 367 5.61 35.36 -40.54
CA GLU A 367 6.66 35.36 -39.51
C GLU A 367 7.77 34.38 -39.85
N SER A 368 7.44 33.15 -40.29
CA SER A 368 8.42 32.12 -40.63
C SER A 368 9.38 32.59 -41.73
N VAL A 369 8.83 33.19 -42.78
CA VAL A 369 9.64 33.77 -43.86
C VAL A 369 10.48 34.92 -43.33
N ALA A 370 9.91 35.81 -42.51
CA ALA A 370 10.64 36.95 -41.95
C ALA A 370 11.80 36.50 -41.04
N GLN A 371 11.58 35.58 -40.10
CA GLN A 371 12.63 35.09 -39.20
C GLN A 371 13.74 34.37 -39.96
N ALA A 372 13.40 33.63 -41.03
CA ALA A 372 14.39 32.95 -41.87
C ALA A 372 15.29 33.96 -42.58
N LEU A 373 14.70 34.96 -43.25
CA LEU A 373 15.46 36.00 -43.95
C LEU A 373 16.31 36.86 -43.01
N VAL A 374 15.78 37.19 -41.82
CA VAL A 374 16.53 37.92 -40.79
C VAL A 374 17.71 37.08 -40.30
N LEU A 375 17.50 35.80 -40.01
CA LEU A 375 18.56 34.91 -39.56
C LEU A 375 19.63 34.72 -40.65
N ASP A 376 19.23 34.55 -41.90
CA ASP A 376 20.13 34.45 -43.04
C ASP A 376 20.98 35.72 -43.21
N ALA A 377 20.35 36.89 -43.11
CA ALA A 377 21.05 38.17 -43.18
C ALA A 377 22.05 38.35 -42.03
N VAL A 378 21.68 37.97 -40.81
CA VAL A 378 22.58 38.00 -39.65
C VAL A 378 23.76 37.04 -39.85
N MET A 379 23.52 35.84 -40.37
CA MET A 379 24.58 34.86 -40.60
C MET A 379 25.55 35.29 -41.70
N VAL A 380 25.04 35.75 -42.85
CA VAL A 380 25.87 36.14 -44.00
C VAL A 380 26.55 37.48 -43.79
N PHE A 381 25.79 38.53 -43.43
CA PHE A 381 26.32 39.90 -43.32
C PHE A 381 26.84 40.25 -41.93
N GLY A 382 26.22 39.71 -40.87
CA GLY A 382 26.61 40.00 -39.49
C GLY A 382 27.78 39.14 -39.01
N LEU A 383 27.79 37.85 -39.37
CA LEU A 383 28.77 36.86 -38.90
C LEU A 383 29.76 36.40 -39.99
N GLY A 384 29.60 36.86 -41.24
CA GLY A 384 30.53 36.57 -42.33
C GLY A 384 30.48 35.12 -42.84
N LEU A 385 29.33 34.44 -42.71
CA LEU A 385 29.14 33.08 -43.21
C LEU A 385 29.22 33.07 -44.74
N HIS A 386 30.18 32.30 -45.28
CA HIS A 386 30.31 32.08 -46.72
C HIS A 386 29.45 30.89 -47.12
N VAL A 387 28.59 31.09 -48.12
CA VAL A 387 27.61 30.10 -48.56
C VAL A 387 27.91 29.69 -49.99
N ALA A 388 28.19 28.40 -50.21
CA ALA A 388 28.46 27.85 -51.54
C ALA A 388 27.28 27.99 -52.51
N HIS A 389 26.05 27.82 -52.01
CA HIS A 389 24.82 27.89 -52.81
C HIS A 389 23.79 28.86 -52.18
N PRO A 390 23.89 30.17 -52.42
CA PRO A 390 23.04 31.18 -51.76
C PRO A 390 21.54 30.99 -51.98
N ALA A 391 21.11 30.59 -53.18
CA ALA A 391 19.70 30.34 -53.48
C ALA A 391 19.15 29.12 -52.72
N GLN A 392 19.96 28.05 -52.60
CA GLN A 392 19.60 26.85 -51.85
C GLN A 392 19.50 27.15 -50.36
N PHE A 393 20.42 27.96 -49.85
CA PHE A 393 20.47 28.39 -48.47
C PHE A 393 19.21 29.15 -48.04
N VAL A 394 18.82 30.18 -48.79
CA VAL A 394 17.62 30.98 -48.50
C VAL A 394 16.34 30.17 -48.70
N GLY A 395 16.26 29.35 -49.76
CA GLY A 395 15.11 28.49 -49.97
C GLY A 395 14.93 27.47 -48.83
N LEU A 396 16.04 26.88 -48.38
CA LEU A 396 16.05 25.91 -47.30
C LEU A 396 15.70 26.54 -45.95
N SER A 397 16.20 27.74 -45.63
CA SER A 397 15.89 28.42 -44.38
C SER A 397 14.39 28.72 -44.26
N ILE A 398 13.76 29.15 -45.35
CA ILE A 398 12.32 29.38 -45.43
C ILE A 398 11.54 28.08 -45.23
N VAL A 399 11.88 27.01 -45.96
CA VAL A 399 11.19 25.72 -45.82
C VAL A 399 11.35 25.15 -44.41
N THR A 400 12.55 25.25 -43.85
CA THR A 400 12.86 24.79 -42.49
C THR A 400 12.05 25.57 -41.46
N SER A 401 12.03 26.90 -41.56
CA SER A 401 11.27 27.76 -40.66
C SER A 401 9.76 27.47 -40.72
N LEU A 402 9.19 27.35 -41.92
CA LEU A 402 7.78 26.98 -42.11
C LEU A 402 7.47 25.61 -41.49
N THR A 403 8.38 24.65 -41.65
CA THR A 403 8.24 23.29 -41.11
C THR A 403 8.21 23.34 -39.58
N PHE A 404 9.20 23.99 -38.96
CA PHE A 404 9.29 24.09 -37.50
C PHE A 404 8.11 24.87 -36.93
N MET A 405 7.76 26.00 -37.55
CA MET A 405 6.58 26.78 -37.16
C MET A 405 5.31 25.94 -37.23
N SER A 406 5.12 25.15 -38.29
CA SER A 406 3.92 24.32 -38.44
C SER A 406 3.83 23.22 -37.38
N ILE A 407 4.96 22.60 -37.00
CA ILE A 407 5.01 21.58 -35.94
C ILE A 407 4.71 22.21 -34.57
N VAL A 408 5.39 23.32 -34.25
CA VAL A 408 5.20 24.03 -32.98
C VAL A 408 3.77 24.57 -32.87
N ALA A 409 3.25 25.17 -33.94
CA ALA A 409 1.88 25.67 -34.00
C ALA A 409 0.86 24.55 -33.86
N LEU A 410 1.06 23.39 -34.50
CA LEU A 410 0.21 22.22 -34.30
C LEU A 410 0.14 21.82 -32.82
N LEU A 411 1.29 21.67 -32.17
CA LEU A 411 1.34 21.29 -30.76
C LEU A 411 0.69 22.33 -29.86
N ALA A 412 1.04 23.61 -30.04
CA ALA A 412 0.50 24.72 -29.24
C ALA A 412 -1.01 24.92 -29.44
N ILE A 413 -1.51 24.81 -30.68
CA ILE A 413 -2.94 24.94 -30.97
C ILE A 413 -3.70 23.70 -30.48
N ALA A 414 -3.15 22.50 -30.60
CA ALA A 414 -3.83 21.27 -30.18
C ALA A 414 -3.87 21.08 -28.66
N LEU A 415 -2.76 21.36 -27.96
CA LEU A 415 -2.55 20.96 -26.56
C LEU A 415 -2.24 22.13 -25.61
N ASP A 416 -2.28 23.37 -26.08
CA ASP A 416 -2.11 24.58 -25.26
C ASP A 416 -0.73 24.69 -24.60
N ASN A 417 -0.68 25.11 -23.33
CA ASN A 417 0.53 25.13 -22.51
C ASN A 417 1.24 23.76 -22.45
N VAL A 418 0.49 22.65 -22.47
CA VAL A 418 1.10 21.30 -22.57
C VAL A 418 1.76 21.12 -23.93
N GLY A 419 1.12 21.59 -25.01
CA GLY A 419 1.69 21.56 -26.35
C GLY A 419 2.98 22.36 -26.49
N ARG A 420 3.02 23.55 -25.89
CA ARG A 420 4.23 24.38 -25.82
C ARG A 420 5.35 23.68 -25.05
N PHE A 421 5.04 23.04 -23.93
CA PHE A 421 5.99 22.23 -23.19
C PHE A 421 6.50 21.04 -24.00
N LEU A 422 5.64 20.34 -24.75
CA LEU A 422 6.05 19.26 -25.64
C LEU A 422 6.93 19.75 -26.80
N ALA A 423 6.70 20.96 -27.32
CA ALA A 423 7.58 21.57 -28.32
C ALA A 423 8.98 21.88 -27.73
N MET A 424 9.07 22.30 -26.46
CA MET A 424 10.35 22.45 -25.76
C MET A 424 11.04 21.10 -25.56
N LEU A 425 10.31 20.06 -25.18
CA LEU A 425 10.85 18.71 -25.04
C LEU A 425 11.36 18.18 -26.39
N LEU A 426 10.60 18.40 -27.46
CA LEU A 426 11.01 18.07 -28.83
C LEU A 426 12.27 18.84 -29.22
N LEU A 427 12.39 20.12 -28.88
CA LEU A 427 13.64 20.87 -29.10
C LEU A 427 14.83 20.20 -28.40
N VAL A 428 14.72 19.92 -27.10
CA VAL A 428 15.81 19.29 -26.33
C VAL A 428 16.18 17.93 -26.91
N LEU A 429 15.18 17.13 -27.30
CA LEU A 429 15.39 15.84 -27.93
C LEU A 429 16.16 15.95 -29.26
N GLN A 430 15.82 16.97 -30.06
CA GLN A 430 16.46 17.23 -31.34
C GLN A 430 17.93 17.64 -31.20
N LEU A 431 18.30 18.39 -30.15
CA LEU A 431 19.70 18.81 -29.93
C LEU A 431 20.65 17.60 -29.85
N GLY A 432 20.22 16.52 -29.20
CA GLY A 432 21.02 15.28 -29.07
C GLY A 432 20.92 14.35 -30.29
N SER A 433 19.80 14.38 -31.01
CA SER A 433 19.54 13.47 -32.13
C SER A 433 19.92 14.00 -33.50
N ALA A 434 20.08 15.32 -33.70
CA ALA A 434 20.11 15.92 -35.04
C ALA A 434 21.50 16.03 -35.70
N GLU A 435 22.49 15.27 -35.25
CA GLU A 435 23.84 15.21 -35.85
C GLU A 435 24.59 16.55 -35.90
N GLY A 436 24.21 17.55 -35.10
CA GLY A 436 24.73 18.92 -35.22
C GLY A 436 26.24 19.05 -35.00
N VAL A 437 26.72 18.55 -33.85
CA VAL A 437 28.12 18.69 -33.41
C VAL A 437 28.94 17.43 -33.69
N PHE A 438 28.32 16.26 -33.56
CA PHE A 438 28.97 14.96 -33.78
C PHE A 438 28.13 14.08 -34.69
N PRO A 439 28.75 13.18 -35.48
CA PRO A 439 28.03 12.16 -36.24
C PRO A 439 27.12 11.32 -35.35
N ILE A 440 25.96 10.91 -35.87
CA ILE A 440 24.96 10.16 -35.08
C ILE A 440 25.51 8.84 -34.54
N SER A 441 26.43 8.22 -35.28
CA SER A 441 27.08 6.97 -34.91
C SER A 441 27.90 7.06 -33.62
N LEU A 442 28.28 8.28 -33.19
CA LEU A 442 28.98 8.53 -31.93
C LEU A 442 28.03 8.79 -30.75
N SER A 443 26.73 8.95 -31.02
CA SER A 443 25.72 9.20 -30.00
C SER A 443 25.17 7.89 -29.41
N PRO A 444 24.66 7.87 -28.17
CA PRO A 444 24.01 6.70 -27.58
C PRO A 444 22.84 6.16 -28.44
N ALA A 445 22.58 4.85 -28.35
CA ALA A 445 21.58 4.14 -29.19
C ALA A 445 20.18 4.79 -29.19
N LEU A 446 19.76 5.39 -28.06
CA LEU A 446 18.50 6.13 -27.98
C LEU A 446 18.42 7.27 -29.00
N PHE A 447 19.46 8.10 -29.08
CA PHE A 447 19.49 9.24 -30.01
C PHE A 447 19.61 8.79 -31.46
N GLN A 448 20.32 7.68 -31.71
CA GLN A 448 20.40 7.05 -33.04
C GLN A 448 19.03 6.56 -33.52
N ALA A 449 18.24 5.95 -32.64
CA ALA A 449 16.90 5.48 -32.97
C ALA A 449 15.92 6.62 -33.25
N ILE A 450 16.10 7.77 -32.60
CA ILE A 450 15.21 8.95 -32.73
C ILE A 450 15.60 9.83 -33.92
N ASN A 451 16.88 9.84 -34.31
CA ASN A 451 17.43 10.67 -35.40
C ASN A 451 16.59 10.72 -36.69
N PRO A 452 16.02 9.61 -37.21
CA PRO A 452 15.20 9.64 -38.43
C PRO A 452 13.84 10.35 -38.26
N PHE A 453 13.36 10.50 -37.02
CA PHE A 453 12.03 11.03 -36.72
C PHE A 453 12.03 12.51 -36.37
N VAL A 454 13.20 13.14 -36.33
CA VAL A 454 13.34 14.55 -35.98
C VAL A 454 13.62 15.41 -37.21
N PRO A 455 12.82 16.47 -37.47
CA PRO A 455 12.99 17.30 -38.66
C PRO A 455 14.32 18.09 -38.65
N MET A 456 14.86 18.40 -37.46
CA MET A 456 16.15 19.10 -37.32
C MET A 456 17.32 18.36 -38.01
N THR A 457 17.35 17.03 -38.01
CA THR A 457 18.38 16.23 -38.71
C THR A 457 18.46 16.60 -40.19
N TYR A 458 17.31 16.67 -40.85
CA TYR A 458 17.22 16.91 -42.29
C TYR A 458 17.57 18.36 -42.64
N SER A 459 17.16 19.33 -41.82
CA SER A 459 17.59 20.71 -42.01
C SER A 459 19.11 20.88 -41.90
N ILE A 460 19.76 20.23 -40.94
CA ILE A 460 21.21 20.32 -40.75
C ILE A 460 21.96 19.70 -41.93
N ARG A 461 21.51 18.53 -42.42
CA ARG A 461 22.10 17.89 -43.60
C ARG A 461 21.97 18.75 -44.86
N ALA A 462 20.80 19.35 -45.06
CA ALA A 462 20.58 20.25 -46.19
C ALA A 462 21.39 21.56 -46.06
N PHE A 463 21.51 22.13 -44.85
CA PHE A 463 22.29 23.34 -44.63
C PHE A 463 23.79 23.10 -44.83
N ARG A 464 24.29 21.91 -44.48
CA ARG A 464 25.67 21.52 -44.79
C ARG A 464 25.94 21.57 -46.29
N GLU A 465 25.05 21.02 -47.11
CA GLU A 465 25.21 21.12 -48.58
C GLU A 465 25.08 22.56 -49.07
N ALA A 466 24.10 23.33 -48.58
CA ALA A 466 23.93 24.72 -49.01
C ALA A 466 25.13 25.62 -48.65
N ILE A 467 25.77 25.38 -47.50
CA ILE A 467 26.90 26.18 -47.00
C ILE A 467 28.22 25.71 -47.62
N SER A 468 28.54 24.41 -47.61
CA SER A 468 29.86 23.91 -48.03
C SER A 468 29.88 23.13 -49.36
N GLY A 469 28.75 22.64 -49.87
CA GLY A 469 28.67 21.91 -51.16
C GLY A 469 29.37 20.54 -51.19
N GLY A 470 29.64 19.94 -50.03
CA GLY A 470 30.46 18.72 -49.90
C GLY A 470 29.69 17.40 -49.76
N LEU A 471 28.36 17.43 -49.73
CA LEU A 471 27.51 16.28 -49.44
C LEU A 471 26.73 15.78 -50.67
N GLY A 472 26.60 16.61 -51.70
CA GLY A 472 25.95 16.30 -52.96
C GLY A 472 24.48 16.70 -53.01
N GLN A 473 24.04 17.04 -54.22
CA GLN A 473 22.70 17.55 -54.49
C GLN A 473 21.59 16.53 -54.17
N ASP A 474 21.86 15.22 -54.30
CA ASP A 474 20.89 14.18 -54.00
C ASP A 474 20.44 14.20 -52.52
N MET A 475 21.40 14.36 -51.59
CA MET A 475 21.07 14.40 -50.16
C MET A 475 20.36 15.70 -49.77
N PHE A 476 20.66 16.81 -50.44
CA PHE A 476 19.94 18.06 -50.26
C PHE A 476 18.46 17.94 -50.65
N TRP A 477 18.17 17.42 -51.84
CA TRP A 477 16.79 17.22 -52.31
C TRP A 477 16.02 16.19 -51.48
N GLN A 478 16.68 15.12 -51.03
CA GLN A 478 16.07 14.16 -50.11
C GLN A 478 15.69 14.82 -48.78
N SER A 479 16.58 15.62 -48.21
CA SER A 479 16.35 16.30 -46.93
C SER A 479 15.24 17.34 -47.03
N ILE A 480 15.20 18.13 -48.10
CA ILE A 480 14.11 19.07 -48.39
C ILE A 480 12.77 18.35 -48.56
N SER A 481 12.77 17.22 -49.26
CA SER A 481 11.55 16.43 -49.46
C SER A 481 10.98 15.94 -48.13
N ILE A 482 11.84 15.47 -47.22
CA ILE A 482 11.42 15.00 -45.90
C ILE A 482 10.92 16.16 -45.03
N LEU A 483 11.59 17.32 -45.03
CA LEU A 483 11.10 18.52 -44.35
C LEU A 483 9.72 18.94 -44.88
N THR A 484 9.53 18.89 -46.20
CA THR A 484 8.25 19.21 -46.84
C THR A 484 7.16 18.22 -46.42
N ILE A 485 7.48 16.93 -46.25
CA ILE A 485 6.55 15.93 -45.70
C ILE A 485 6.15 16.30 -44.26
N PHE A 486 7.10 16.67 -43.40
CA PHE A 486 6.79 17.14 -42.05
C PHE A 486 5.89 18.38 -42.05
N LEU A 487 6.19 19.36 -42.91
CA LEU A 487 5.40 20.58 -43.08
C LEU A 487 3.94 20.26 -43.48
N VAL A 488 3.76 19.43 -44.50
CA VAL A 488 2.44 19.04 -45.01
C VAL A 488 1.69 18.21 -43.96
N ALA A 489 2.35 17.24 -43.33
CA ALA A 489 1.75 16.39 -42.30
C ALA A 489 1.28 17.22 -41.09
N ALA A 490 2.10 18.15 -40.60
CA ALA A 490 1.74 19.01 -39.48
C ALA A 490 0.52 19.88 -39.81
N ASN A 491 0.46 20.44 -41.02
CA ASN A 491 -0.67 21.25 -41.46
C ASN A 491 -1.95 20.43 -41.70
N ILE A 492 -1.85 19.22 -42.25
CA ILE A 492 -3.00 18.32 -42.40
C ILE A 492 -3.56 17.95 -41.02
N LEU A 493 -2.70 17.54 -40.09
CA LEU A 493 -3.10 17.22 -38.72
C LEU A 493 -3.75 18.42 -38.03
N LEU A 494 -3.23 19.63 -38.26
CA LEU A 494 -3.83 20.85 -37.74
C LEU A 494 -5.22 21.07 -38.34
N VAL A 495 -5.39 20.99 -39.66
CA VAL A 495 -6.71 21.14 -40.31
C VAL A 495 -7.71 20.08 -39.81
N VAL A 496 -7.27 18.83 -39.64
CA VAL A 496 -8.09 17.74 -39.10
C VAL A 496 -8.49 18.03 -37.66
N PHE A 497 -7.55 18.47 -36.82
CA PHE A 497 -7.83 18.86 -35.44
C PHE A 497 -8.87 19.99 -35.37
N LEU A 498 -8.67 21.06 -36.16
CA LEU A 498 -9.60 22.19 -36.21
C LEU A 498 -10.99 21.79 -36.75
N ARG A 499 -11.07 20.76 -37.60
CA ARG A 499 -12.33 20.20 -38.10
C ARG A 499 -13.05 19.34 -37.05
N CYS A 500 -12.33 18.44 -36.38
CA CYS A 500 -12.91 17.50 -35.42
C CYS A 500 -13.31 18.18 -34.11
N HIS A 501 -12.51 19.12 -33.61
CA HIS A 501 -12.74 19.80 -32.33
C HIS A 501 -13.51 21.13 -32.46
N GLY A 502 -14.18 21.32 -33.60
CA GLY A 502 -14.65 22.61 -34.12
C GLY A 502 -15.49 23.46 -33.17
N MET A 503 -15.10 24.74 -33.07
CA MET A 503 -15.78 25.98 -32.63
C MET A 503 -16.59 26.04 -31.31
N LYS A 504 -17.07 24.92 -30.77
CA LYS A 504 -17.96 24.91 -29.60
C LYS A 504 -17.21 25.05 -28.27
N HIS A 505 -16.02 24.46 -28.16
CA HIS A 505 -15.24 24.49 -26.91
C HIS A 505 -14.48 25.81 -26.68
N PHE A 506 -14.05 26.48 -27.74
CA PHE A 506 -13.21 27.67 -27.61
C PHE A 506 -13.99 28.98 -27.41
N LYS A 507 -15.33 28.95 -27.43
CA LYS A 507 -16.16 30.11 -27.02
C LYS A 507 -16.05 30.39 -25.51
N HIS A 508 -15.77 29.38 -24.68
CA HIS A 508 -15.73 29.56 -23.22
C HIS A 508 -14.44 30.22 -22.71
N GLU A 509 -13.32 30.06 -23.41
CA GLU A 509 -12.04 30.67 -23.00
C GLU A 509 -11.95 32.17 -23.33
N ALA A 510 -12.67 32.65 -24.37
CA ALA A 510 -12.70 34.08 -24.69
C ALA A 510 -13.48 34.92 -23.66
N THR A 511 -14.46 34.34 -22.96
CA THR A 511 -15.25 35.02 -21.92
C THR A 511 -14.56 35.12 -20.55
N GLN A 512 -13.42 34.47 -20.34
CA GLN A 512 -12.68 34.54 -19.06
C GLN A 512 -11.47 35.48 -19.10
N ALA A 513 -11.16 36.07 -20.27
CA ALA A 513 -10.05 36.99 -20.45
C ALA A 513 -10.49 38.45 -20.74
N SER A 514 -11.75 38.79 -20.43
CA SER A 514 -12.28 40.16 -20.47
C SER A 514 -12.49 40.71 -19.07
#